data_AF-A0A3G1TV13-F1
#
_entry.id   AF-A0A3G1TV13-F1
#
_cell.length_a   1.000
_cell.length_b   1.000
_cell.length_c   1.000
_cell.angle_alpha   90.00
_cell.angle_beta   90.00
_cell.angle_gamma   90.00
#
_symmetry.space_group_name_H-M   'P 1'
#
loop_
_entity.id
_entity.type
_entity.pdbx_description
1 polymer ?
#
loop_
_entity_poly.entity_id
_entity_poly.type
_entity_poly.pdbx_seq_one_letter_code
_entity_poly.pdbx_strand_id
1 'polypeptide(L)'
;MQNHEITTAKKAIGILSIIVILCCVVLFQKKNAYDNNVKELEDLKSKQIEVIKNNQKVKAMQEAQYKELGNAEIKEQSRKFFNLFYNWNSWEKYTKNMKEIQKEFPQIVKSSPVDISGTMVGTGNSPISSYTADYYTTNQKGKMVELITQTRNTPTTATTTIWRGVTSIGENQLFYLEDLDSYVRAE
;
A
#
# COMPACT_ATOMS: atom_id res chain seq x y z
N MET A 1 -12.87 -17.29 -84.09
CA MET A 1 -13.30 -16.54 -82.88
C MET A 1 -13.52 -17.45 -81.67
N GLN A 2 -14.16 -18.62 -81.78
CA GLN A 2 -14.44 -19.54 -80.66
C GLN A 2 -13.23 -19.94 -79.78
N ASN A 3 -12.06 -20.25 -80.36
CA ASN A 3 -10.89 -20.66 -79.58
C ASN A 3 -10.29 -19.53 -78.72
N HIS A 4 -10.46 -18.26 -79.13
CA HIS A 4 -9.94 -17.10 -78.37
C HIS A 4 -10.82 -16.79 -77.16
N GLU A 5 -12.14 -16.97 -77.28
CA GLU A 5 -13.10 -16.78 -76.19
C GLU A 5 -12.98 -17.87 -75.12
N ILE A 6 -12.82 -19.14 -75.52
CA ILE A 6 -12.60 -20.26 -74.58
C ILE A 6 -11.26 -20.09 -73.82
N THR A 7 -10.22 -19.58 -74.49
CA THR A 7 -8.92 -19.35 -73.85
C THR A 7 -8.98 -18.18 -72.87
N THR A 8 -9.74 -17.12 -73.20
CA THR A 8 -9.98 -15.97 -72.31
C THR A 8 -10.83 -16.37 -71.09
N ALA A 9 -11.87 -17.19 -71.28
CA ALA A 9 -12.71 -17.72 -70.19
C ALA A 9 -11.92 -18.63 -69.24
N LYS A 10 -11.06 -19.52 -69.75
CA LYS A 10 -10.17 -20.36 -68.93
C LYS A 10 -9.16 -19.54 -68.12
N LYS A 11 -8.59 -18.48 -68.71
CA LYS A 11 -7.71 -17.53 -68.00
C LYS A 11 -8.47 -16.77 -66.91
N ALA A 12 -9.69 -16.31 -67.19
CA ALA A 12 -10.53 -15.60 -66.22
C ALA A 12 -10.92 -16.50 -65.03
N ILE A 13 -11.29 -17.76 -65.28
CA ILE A 13 -11.57 -18.76 -64.24
C ILE A 13 -10.31 -19.03 -63.40
N GLY A 14 -9.14 -19.17 -64.04
CA GLY A 14 -7.87 -19.34 -63.33
C GLY A 14 -7.55 -18.17 -62.39
N ILE A 15 -7.75 -16.93 -62.84
CA ILE A 15 -7.54 -15.72 -62.03
C ILE A 15 -8.54 -15.64 -60.87
N LEU A 16 -9.82 -15.92 -61.11
CA LEU A 16 -10.86 -15.96 -60.08
C LEU A 16 -10.55 -17.01 -58.99
N SER A 17 -10.04 -18.17 -59.39
CA SER A 17 -9.64 -19.25 -58.49
C SER A 17 -8.53 -18.79 -57.53
N ILE A 18 -7.53 -18.07 -58.06
CA ILE A 18 -6.41 -17.53 -57.26
C ILE A 18 -6.91 -16.48 -56.26
N ILE A 19 -7.83 -15.60 -56.67
CA ILE A 19 -8.41 -14.57 -55.80
C ILE A 19 -9.17 -15.22 -54.62
N VAL A 20 -9.97 -16.26 -54.89
CA VAL A 20 -10.71 -16.98 -53.85
C VAL A 20 -9.76 -17.64 -52.85
N ILE A 21 -8.68 -18.28 -53.33
CA ILE A 21 -7.67 -18.89 -52.46
C ILE A 21 -6.99 -17.83 -51.58
N LEU A 22 -6.61 -16.69 -52.14
CA LEU A 22 -6.01 -15.58 -51.38
C LEU A 22 -6.97 -15.03 -50.32
N CYS A 23 -8.26 -14.86 -50.65
CA CYS A 23 -9.28 -14.46 -49.68
C CYS A 23 -9.43 -15.48 -48.54
N CYS A 24 -9.44 -16.78 -48.84
CA CYS A 24 -9.49 -17.83 -47.82
C CYS A 24 -8.27 -17.79 -46.89
N VAL A 25 -7.06 -17.56 -47.42
CA VAL A 25 -5.83 -17.45 -46.62
C VAL A 25 -5.89 -16.24 -45.69
N VAL A 26 -6.32 -15.07 -46.17
CA VAL A 26 -6.45 -13.85 -45.35
C VAL A 26 -7.52 -14.03 -44.26
N LEU A 27 -8.66 -14.64 -44.58
CA LEU A 27 -9.72 -14.92 -43.60
C LEU A 27 -9.27 -15.92 -42.55
N PHE A 28 -8.51 -16.95 -42.93
CA PHE A 28 -7.96 -17.93 -41.99
C PHE A 28 -6.92 -17.32 -41.06
N GLN A 29 -6.03 -16.46 -41.59
CA GLN A 29 -5.08 -15.71 -40.75
C GLN A 29 -5.79 -14.76 -39.78
N LYS A 30 -6.82 -14.04 -40.23
CA LYS A 30 -7.63 -13.17 -39.36
C LYS A 30 -8.37 -13.95 -38.29
N LYS A 31 -8.91 -15.13 -38.62
CA LYS A 31 -9.56 -16.02 -37.65
C LYS A 31 -8.56 -16.52 -36.60
N ASN A 32 -7.39 -17.00 -37.02
CA ASN A 32 -6.36 -17.46 -36.08
C ASN A 32 -5.86 -16.32 -35.18
N ALA A 33 -5.69 -15.12 -35.71
CA ALA A 33 -5.33 -13.94 -34.93
C ALA A 33 -6.44 -13.58 -33.91
N TYR A 34 -7.71 -13.65 -34.32
CA TYR A 34 -8.85 -13.43 -33.42
C TYR A 34 -8.92 -14.49 -32.31
N ASP A 35 -8.81 -15.78 -32.65
CA ASP A 35 -8.86 -16.88 -31.69
C ASP A 35 -7.69 -16.84 -30.71
N ASN A 36 -6.49 -16.43 -31.17
CA ASN A 36 -5.33 -16.21 -30.29
C ASN A 36 -5.54 -15.01 -29.36
N ASN A 37 -6.06 -13.89 -29.85
CA ASN A 37 -6.34 -12.71 -29.03
C ASN A 37 -7.43 -12.99 -27.99
N VAL A 38 -8.46 -13.79 -28.33
CA VAL A 38 -9.49 -14.22 -27.37
C VAL A 38 -8.88 -15.10 -26.27
N LYS A 39 -8.04 -16.07 -26.64
CA LYS A 39 -7.33 -16.91 -25.66
C LYS A 39 -6.41 -16.10 -24.77
N GLU A 40 -5.68 -15.13 -25.32
CA GLU A 40 -4.81 -14.24 -24.55
C GLU A 40 -5.62 -13.36 -23.58
N LEU A 41 -6.77 -12.86 -24.01
CA LEU A 41 -7.68 -12.08 -23.16
C LEU A 41 -8.27 -12.93 -22.01
N GLU A 42 -8.62 -14.19 -22.28
CA GLU A 42 -9.09 -15.14 -21.27
C GLU A 42 -8.00 -15.53 -20.27
N ASP A 43 -6.76 -15.72 -20.75
CA ASP A 43 -5.59 -15.99 -19.90
C ASP A 43 -5.24 -14.79 -19.02
N LEU A 44 -5.30 -13.56 -19.57
CA LEU A 44 -5.10 -12.33 -18.80
C LEU A 44 -6.18 -12.11 -17.74
N LYS A 45 -7.46 -12.39 -18.05
CA LYS A 45 -8.55 -12.35 -17.07
C LYS A 45 -8.36 -13.40 -15.97
N SER A 46 -7.93 -14.60 -16.33
CA SER A 46 -7.66 -15.69 -15.39
C SER A 46 -6.49 -15.32 -14.46
N LYS A 47 -5.41 -14.78 -15.00
CA LYS A 47 -4.27 -14.24 -14.23
C LYS A 47 -4.69 -13.08 -13.32
N GLN A 48 -5.55 -12.17 -13.78
CA GLN A 48 -6.05 -11.07 -12.95
C GLN A 48 -6.90 -11.60 -11.78
N ILE A 49 -7.78 -12.57 -12.02
CA ILE A 49 -8.58 -13.24 -10.98
C ILE A 49 -7.64 -13.95 -9.98
N GLU A 50 -6.59 -14.61 -10.47
CA GLU A 50 -5.60 -15.27 -9.63
C GLU A 50 -4.81 -14.28 -8.77
N VAL A 51 -4.39 -13.13 -9.33
CA VAL A 51 -3.75 -12.03 -8.59
C VAL A 51 -4.68 -11.46 -7.54
N ILE A 52 -5.97 -11.23 -7.85
CA ILE A 52 -6.96 -10.77 -6.87
C ILE A 52 -7.13 -11.78 -5.74
N LYS A 53 -7.24 -13.08 -6.09
CA LYS A 53 -7.38 -14.17 -5.11
C LYS A 53 -6.12 -14.32 -4.25
N ASN A 54 -4.94 -14.19 -4.84
CA ASN A 54 -3.68 -14.22 -4.11
C ASN A 54 -3.54 -13.00 -3.20
N ASN A 55 -3.94 -11.80 -3.64
CA ASN A 55 -3.97 -10.61 -2.80
C ASN A 55 -4.94 -10.76 -1.62
N GLN A 56 -6.11 -11.37 -1.83
CA GLN A 56 -7.06 -11.69 -0.76
C GLN A 56 -6.49 -12.73 0.21
N LYS A 57 -5.83 -13.79 -0.30
CA LYS A 57 -5.13 -14.78 0.55
C LYS A 57 -4.01 -14.14 1.35
N VAL A 58 -3.20 -13.26 0.74
CA VAL A 58 -2.13 -12.52 1.42
C VAL A 58 -2.71 -11.64 2.52
N LYS A 59 -3.81 -10.92 2.27
CA LYS A 59 -4.50 -10.14 3.31
C LYS A 59 -5.02 -11.02 4.45
N ALA A 60 -5.67 -12.13 4.12
CA ALA A 60 -6.18 -13.08 5.12
C ALA A 60 -5.04 -13.74 5.92
N MET A 61 -3.90 -14.05 5.28
CA MET A 61 -2.71 -14.57 5.94
C MET A 61 -2.04 -13.51 6.83
N GLN A 62 -2.00 -12.25 6.40
CA GLN A 62 -1.54 -11.13 7.22
C GLN A 62 -2.46 -10.95 8.43
N GLU A 63 -3.77 -10.93 8.26
CA GLU A 63 -4.75 -10.84 9.35
C GLU A 63 -4.67 -12.03 10.32
N ALA A 64 -4.47 -13.24 9.80
CA ALA A 64 -4.25 -14.43 10.61
C ALA A 64 -2.94 -14.36 11.39
N GLN A 65 -1.84 -13.93 10.76
CA GLN A 65 -0.56 -13.68 11.43
C GLN A 65 -0.66 -12.59 12.49
N TYR A 66 -1.41 -11.51 12.25
CA TYR A 66 -1.63 -10.46 13.24
C TYR A 66 -2.38 -10.98 14.48
N LYS A 67 -3.35 -11.89 14.29
CA LYS A 67 -4.07 -12.55 15.39
C LYS A 67 -3.18 -13.55 16.13
N GLU A 68 -2.40 -14.35 15.41
CA GLU A 68 -1.52 -15.39 15.98
C GLU A 68 -0.35 -14.79 16.80
N LEU A 69 0.21 -13.67 16.33
CA LEU A 69 1.34 -13.00 16.96
C LEU A 69 0.95 -12.07 18.13
N GLY A 70 -0.35 -11.95 18.44
CA GLY A 70 -0.84 -11.01 19.49
C GLY A 70 -0.68 -9.54 19.10
N ASN A 71 -0.53 -9.25 17.81
CA ASN A 71 -0.18 -7.94 17.29
C ASN A 71 -1.39 -7.01 17.11
N ALA A 72 -2.62 -7.54 17.23
CA ALA A 72 -3.84 -6.74 17.16
C ALA A 72 -3.92 -5.70 18.29
N GLU A 73 -3.67 -6.13 19.52
CA GLU A 73 -3.65 -5.26 20.70
C GLU A 73 -2.53 -4.21 20.59
N ILE A 74 -1.33 -4.63 20.19
CA ILE A 74 -0.19 -3.71 20.00
C ILE A 74 -0.54 -2.63 18.99
N LYS A 75 -1.12 -3.02 17.86
CA LYS A 75 -1.51 -2.08 16.81
C LYS A 75 -2.57 -1.08 17.29
N GLU A 76 -3.52 -1.52 18.11
CA GLU A 76 -4.53 -0.65 18.69
C GLU A 76 -3.92 0.36 19.68
N GLN A 77 -3.11 -0.12 20.63
CA GLN A 77 -2.44 0.72 21.62
C GLN A 77 -1.44 1.68 20.97
N SER A 78 -0.67 1.20 19.99
CA SER A 78 0.25 1.99 19.17
C SER A 78 -0.48 3.11 18.43
N ARG A 79 -1.60 2.80 17.78
CA ARG A 79 -2.44 3.82 17.13
C ARG A 79 -2.95 4.86 18.12
N LYS A 80 -3.39 4.44 19.30
CA LYS A 80 -3.89 5.34 20.35
C LYS A 80 -2.79 6.29 20.83
N PHE A 81 -1.61 5.75 21.14
CA PHE A 81 -0.42 6.52 21.52
C PHE A 81 -0.02 7.52 20.43
N PHE A 82 0.22 7.07 19.19
CA PHE A 82 0.69 7.93 18.11
C PHE A 82 -0.36 8.95 17.67
N ASN A 83 -1.65 8.64 17.82
CA ASN A 83 -2.72 9.62 17.62
C ASN A 83 -2.65 10.77 18.63
N LEU A 84 -2.46 10.47 19.91
CA LEU A 84 -2.25 11.52 20.92
C LEU A 84 -0.94 12.27 20.63
N PHE A 85 0.13 11.56 20.29
CA PHE A 85 1.46 12.15 20.17
C PHE A 85 1.61 13.08 18.95
N TYR A 86 1.06 12.69 17.80
CA TYR A 86 1.28 13.42 16.54
C TYR A 86 0.09 14.23 16.03
N ASN A 87 -1.15 14.04 16.51
CA ASN A 87 -2.32 14.77 16.00
C ASN A 87 -2.74 15.92 16.93
N TRP A 88 -2.27 17.13 16.61
CA TRP A 88 -2.59 18.35 17.36
C TRP A 88 -2.46 19.58 16.45
N ASN A 89 -3.20 20.64 16.77
CA ASN A 89 -3.27 21.88 15.99
C ASN A 89 -3.09 23.14 16.86
N SER A 90 -2.74 22.95 18.13
CA SER A 90 -2.40 24.01 19.06
C SER A 90 -1.43 23.46 20.12
N TRP A 91 -0.63 24.36 20.72
CA TRP A 91 0.23 23.99 21.85
C TRP A 91 -0.58 23.51 23.05
N GLU A 92 -1.76 24.09 23.29
CA GLU A 92 -2.69 23.63 24.33
C GLU A 92 -3.12 22.17 24.09
N LYS A 93 -3.49 21.82 22.85
CA LYS A 93 -3.85 20.44 22.50
C LYS A 93 -2.67 19.50 22.62
N TYR A 94 -1.47 19.93 22.22
CA TYR A 94 -0.23 19.16 22.42
C TYR A 94 -0.02 18.85 23.91
N THR A 95 -0.01 19.87 24.78
CA THR A 95 0.19 19.68 26.22
C THR A 95 -0.90 18.81 26.85
N LYS A 96 -2.16 18.96 26.42
CA LYS A 96 -3.26 18.09 26.86
C LYS A 96 -3.02 16.64 26.47
N ASN A 97 -2.67 16.38 25.20
CA ASN A 97 -2.41 15.04 24.71
C ASN A 97 -1.23 14.38 25.45
N MET A 98 -0.17 15.13 25.75
CA MET A 98 0.97 14.59 26.51
C MET A 98 0.57 14.16 27.94
N LYS A 99 -0.28 14.93 28.63
CA LYS A 99 -0.83 14.54 29.93
C LYS A 99 -1.71 13.28 29.83
N GLU A 100 -2.45 13.14 28.74
CA GLU A 100 -3.26 11.96 28.47
C GLU A 100 -2.38 10.73 28.25
N ILE A 101 -1.31 10.87 27.46
CA ILE A 101 -0.29 9.81 27.28
C ILE A 101 0.32 9.40 28.62
N GLN A 102 0.71 10.34 29.48
CA GLN A 102 1.27 10.04 30.79
C GLN A 102 0.30 9.24 31.68
N LYS A 103 -1.01 9.52 31.57
CA LYS A 103 -2.06 8.83 32.32
C LYS A 103 -2.34 7.44 31.79
N GLU A 104 -2.41 7.29 30.46
CA GLU A 104 -2.80 6.03 29.82
C GLU A 104 -1.62 5.06 29.65
N PHE A 105 -0.41 5.58 29.47
CA PHE A 105 0.81 4.81 29.23
C PHE A 105 1.91 5.17 30.25
N PRO A 106 1.65 5.03 31.56
CA PRO A 106 2.59 5.44 32.61
C PRO A 106 3.95 4.71 32.54
N GLN A 107 4.00 3.54 31.92
CA GLN A 107 5.23 2.79 31.65
C GLN A 107 6.16 3.48 30.64
N ILE A 108 5.63 4.23 29.68
CA ILE A 108 6.42 4.97 28.68
C ILE A 108 7.12 6.18 29.33
N VAL A 109 6.47 6.80 30.31
CA VAL A 109 7.07 7.87 31.13
C VAL A 109 8.35 7.38 31.82
N LYS A 110 8.37 6.10 32.22
CA LYS A 110 9.50 5.50 32.94
C LYS A 110 10.63 5.05 32.02
N SER A 111 10.33 4.62 30.79
CA SER A 111 11.33 4.18 29.82
C SER A 111 11.95 5.32 29.01
N SER A 112 11.29 6.48 28.95
CA SER A 112 11.76 7.73 28.33
C SER A 112 12.40 7.64 26.92
N PRO A 113 11.87 6.83 25.98
CA PRO A 113 12.34 6.88 24.58
C PRO A 113 11.95 8.19 23.88
N VAL A 114 11.03 8.97 24.46
CA VAL A 114 10.52 10.21 23.90
C VAL A 114 10.08 11.18 24.99
N ASP A 115 10.28 12.48 24.76
CA ASP A 115 9.80 13.53 25.66
C ASP A 115 8.28 13.68 25.55
N ILE A 116 7.58 13.31 26.62
CA ILE A 116 6.13 13.47 26.81
C ILE A 116 5.81 14.42 27.95
N SER A 117 6.73 15.32 28.33
CA SER A 117 6.50 16.35 29.35
C SER A 117 5.35 17.31 29.00
N GLY A 118 5.12 17.52 27.70
CA GLY A 118 4.20 18.55 27.21
C GLY A 118 4.76 19.96 27.30
N THR A 119 6.03 20.13 27.69
CA THR A 119 6.70 21.44 27.83
C THR A 119 7.52 21.84 26.62
N MET A 120 7.77 20.92 25.69
CA MET A 120 8.42 21.21 24.40
C MET A 120 7.46 21.94 23.46
N VAL A 121 7.09 23.17 23.82
CA VAL A 121 6.24 24.07 23.04
C VAL A 121 7.09 25.25 22.53
N GLY A 122 6.89 25.64 21.27
CA GLY A 122 7.56 26.80 20.69
C GLY A 122 6.92 28.12 21.13
N THR A 123 7.65 29.22 21.00
CA THR A 123 7.12 30.58 21.26
C THR A 123 6.29 31.15 20.11
N GLY A 124 6.29 30.49 18.95
CA GLY A 124 5.55 30.90 17.76
C GLY A 124 4.19 30.22 17.60
N ASN A 125 3.54 30.47 16.46
CA ASN A 125 2.29 29.80 16.09
C ASN A 125 2.47 28.28 16.09
N SER A 126 1.55 27.58 16.75
CA SER A 126 1.53 26.13 16.72
C SER A 126 1.33 25.65 15.29
N PRO A 127 2.13 24.68 14.80
CA PRO A 127 1.79 24.01 13.57
C PRO A 127 0.53 23.15 13.75
N ILE A 128 -0.06 22.78 12.61
CA ILE A 128 -0.96 21.65 12.49
C ILE A 128 -0.09 20.43 12.26
N SER A 129 -0.04 19.54 13.23
CA SER A 129 0.67 18.26 13.17
C SER A 129 -0.31 17.13 12.84
N SER A 130 0.10 16.29 11.90
CA SER A 130 -0.59 15.04 11.55
C SER A 130 0.42 13.93 11.27
N TYR A 131 -0.06 12.68 11.21
CA TYR A 131 0.77 11.55 10.82
C TYR A 131 0.05 10.51 9.98
N THR A 132 0.86 9.73 9.25
CA THR A 132 0.50 8.41 8.73
C THR A 132 1.45 7.38 9.31
N ALA A 133 1.01 6.12 9.42
CA ALA A 133 1.83 5.04 9.93
C ALA A 133 1.60 3.74 9.17
N ASP A 134 2.70 3.09 8.80
CA ASP A 134 2.74 1.71 8.32
C ASP A 134 3.25 0.80 9.44
N TYR A 135 2.67 -0.39 9.55
CA TYR A 135 2.90 -1.32 10.64
C TYR A 135 3.52 -2.62 10.10
N TYR A 136 4.62 -3.05 10.71
CA TYR A 136 5.38 -4.22 10.29
C TYR A 136 5.50 -5.21 11.45
N THR A 137 5.17 -6.48 11.19
CA THR A 137 5.38 -7.56 12.16
C THR A 137 6.86 -7.88 12.28
N THR A 138 7.28 -8.29 13.47
CA THR A 138 8.64 -8.81 13.71
C THR A 138 8.62 -10.32 13.88
N ASN A 139 9.79 -10.94 13.96
CA ASN A 139 9.95 -12.33 14.35
C ASN A 139 9.75 -12.57 15.86
N GLN A 140 9.57 -11.50 16.65
CA GLN A 140 9.29 -11.57 18.09
C GLN A 140 7.79 -11.43 18.32
N LYS A 141 7.19 -12.38 19.04
CA LYS A 141 5.79 -12.31 19.44
C LYS A 141 5.57 -11.08 20.31
N GLY A 142 4.47 -10.37 20.09
CA GLY A 142 4.16 -9.21 20.90
C GLY A 142 5.08 -8.01 20.63
N LYS A 143 5.66 -7.92 19.43
CA LYS A 143 6.51 -6.79 19.01
C LYS A 143 6.24 -6.37 17.58
N MET A 144 6.21 -5.06 17.38
CA MET A 144 5.89 -4.40 16.12
C MET A 144 6.90 -3.29 15.83
N VAL A 145 7.12 -3.03 14.54
CA VAL A 145 7.85 -1.86 14.06
C VAL A 145 6.89 -0.97 13.30
N GLU A 146 6.94 0.33 13.57
CA GLU A 146 6.12 1.34 12.93
C GLU A 146 6.98 2.31 12.13
N LEU A 147 6.64 2.52 10.87
CA LEU A 147 7.18 3.60 10.06
C LEU A 147 6.17 4.75 10.05
N ILE A 148 6.51 5.84 10.71
CA ILE A 148 5.60 6.96 10.92
C ILE A 148 6.09 8.14 10.10
N THR A 149 5.21 8.75 9.32
CA THR A 149 5.49 10.01 8.63
C THR A 149 4.71 11.11 9.32
N GLN A 150 5.40 11.99 10.03
CA GLN A 150 4.81 13.18 10.65
C GLN A 150 4.91 14.36 9.70
N THR A 151 3.80 15.06 9.50
CA THR A 151 3.75 16.33 8.78
C THR A 151 3.38 17.43 9.75
N ARG A 152 4.14 18.53 9.77
CA ARG A 152 3.82 19.74 10.53
C ARG A 152 3.73 20.92 9.57
N ASN A 153 2.57 21.56 9.56
CA ASN A 153 2.26 22.70 8.69
C ASN A 153 2.06 23.96 9.51
N THR A 154 2.75 25.03 9.15
CA THR A 154 2.41 26.41 9.53
C THR A 154 1.92 27.15 8.28
N PRO A 155 1.43 28.41 8.39
CA PRO A 155 1.07 29.18 7.20
C PRO A 155 2.22 29.41 6.20
N THR A 156 3.48 29.28 6.64
CA THR A 156 4.66 29.62 5.83
C THR A 156 5.57 28.44 5.54
N THR A 157 5.46 27.33 6.28
CA THR A 157 6.37 26.18 6.16
C THR A 157 5.63 24.87 6.34
N ALA A 158 5.93 23.88 5.50
CA ALA A 158 5.56 22.48 5.71
C ALA A 158 6.84 21.68 5.97
N THR A 159 6.83 20.84 7.00
CA THR A 159 7.95 19.96 7.33
C THR A 159 7.48 18.53 7.46
N THR A 160 8.31 17.60 7.01
CA THR A 160 8.04 16.16 7.12
C THR A 160 9.20 15.48 7.83
N THR A 161 8.88 14.70 8.86
CA THR A 161 9.85 13.89 9.61
C THR A 161 9.41 12.43 9.55
N ILE A 162 10.34 11.54 9.23
CA ILE A 162 10.08 10.10 9.27
C ILE A 162 10.56 9.59 10.61
N TRP A 163 9.76 8.76 11.27
CA TRP A 163 10.11 8.14 12.53
C TRP A 163 10.04 6.62 12.40
N ARG A 164 10.95 5.94 13.08
CA ARG A 164 10.91 4.50 13.28
C ARG A 164 10.55 4.24 14.73
N GLY A 165 9.34 3.77 14.97
CA GLY A 165 8.89 3.27 16.27
C GLY A 165 9.15 1.78 16.40
N VAL A 166 9.50 1.35 17.62
CA VAL A 166 9.46 -0.06 18.02
C VAL A 166 8.56 -0.16 19.23
N THR A 167 7.48 -0.92 19.11
CA THR A 167 6.52 -1.12 20.19
C THR A 167 6.36 -2.59 20.54
N SER A 168 6.00 -2.84 21.79
CA SER A 168 5.73 -4.18 22.28
C SER A 168 4.61 -4.20 23.32
N ILE A 169 4.08 -5.39 23.57
CA ILE A 169 3.27 -5.66 24.76
C ILE A 169 4.04 -6.60 25.66
N GLY A 170 4.27 -6.15 26.90
CA GLY A 170 4.89 -6.97 27.93
C GLY A 170 3.97 -8.07 28.44
N GLU A 171 4.52 -9.00 29.22
CA GLU A 171 3.77 -10.12 29.81
C GLU A 171 2.60 -9.67 30.71
N ASN A 172 2.70 -8.46 31.27
CA ASN A 172 1.68 -7.79 32.05
C ASN A 172 0.58 -7.10 31.21
N GLN A 173 0.55 -7.34 29.89
CA GLN A 173 -0.33 -6.70 28.92
C GLN A 173 -0.17 -5.18 28.81
N LEU A 174 0.91 -4.61 29.34
CA LEU A 174 1.21 -3.18 29.18
C LEU A 174 1.89 -2.93 27.84
N PHE A 175 1.52 -1.81 27.21
CA PHE A 175 2.12 -1.33 25.96
C PHE A 175 3.43 -0.59 26.22
N TYR A 176 4.51 -0.97 25.55
CA TYR A 176 5.80 -0.32 25.65
C TYR A 176 6.17 0.33 24.32
N LEU A 177 6.70 1.55 24.40
CA LEU A 177 7.51 2.14 23.35
C LEU A 177 8.96 1.83 23.72
N GLU A 178 9.60 0.93 22.96
CA GLU A 178 10.97 0.53 23.20
C GLU A 178 11.96 1.51 22.58
N ASP A 179 11.60 2.06 21.42
CA ASP A 179 12.48 2.89 20.61
C ASP A 179 11.66 3.86 19.74
N LEU A 180 12.19 5.06 19.52
CA LEU A 180 11.57 6.07 18.63
C LEU A 180 12.64 6.97 18.01
N ASP A 181 13.16 6.55 16.87
CA ASP A 181 14.19 7.29 16.14
C ASP A 181 13.61 8.20 15.07
N SER A 182 14.16 9.40 14.91
CA SER A 182 13.80 10.32 13.83
C SER A 182 14.83 10.34 12.71
N TYR A 183 14.34 10.41 11.48
CA TYR A 183 15.11 10.55 10.26
C TYR A 183 14.60 11.79 9.51
N VAL A 184 15.49 12.76 9.30
CA VAL A 184 15.21 13.90 8.43
C VAL A 184 15.57 13.47 7.02
N ARG A 185 14.64 13.62 6.07
CA ARG A 185 14.94 13.37 4.66
C ARG A 185 15.95 14.44 4.24
N ALA A 186 17.17 14.04 3.89
CA ALA A 186 18.14 14.96 3.30
C ALA A 186 17.55 15.49 1.99
N GLU A 187 17.45 16.81 1.88
CA GLU A 187 17.06 17.50 0.64
C GLU A 187 18.19 17.46 -0.39
#